data_AF-A0A535EUP8-F1
#
_entry.id   AF-A0A535EUP8-F1
#
_cell.length_a   1.000
_cell.length_b   1.000
_cell.length_c   1.000
_cell.angle_alpha   90.00
_cell.angle_beta   90.00
_cell.angle_gamma   90.00
#
_symmetry.space_group_name_H-M   'P 1'
#
loop_
_entity.id
_entity.type
_entity.pdbx_description
1 polymer ?
#
loop_
_entity_poly.entity_id
_entity_poly.type
_entity_poly.pdbx_seq_one_letter_code
_entity_poly.pdbx_strand_id
1 'polypeptide(L)'
;MSPVIDYLGIYGNLVDVERSWPWRGQERDVRDGLYRCLESEQAAAATVRYPSEPARILALAQAAFGDLRGLLAGLPDELLDREPKGGEWPLRKVLQHALLTEFSFKANTRYALNRRAADPVRMPAEQRPSEADADVSGGVAAILERFSMEREGTDTEFEALEAEQLLLPTIWSDYDVDVRFRLNRFGGHLAEHTIQCEKTLQWLDRPLTEARLITRRISYLRGLHERYSDPSLLDGLDRTNRERAREWTA
;
A
#
# COMPACT_ATOMS: atom_id res chain seq x y z
N MET A 1 9.67 11.55 -6.91
CA MET A 1 9.51 10.10 -7.00
C MET A 1 10.13 9.47 -5.78
N SER A 2 9.32 8.78 -4.97
CA SER A 2 9.79 8.01 -3.82
C SER A 2 10.83 6.97 -4.27
N PRO A 3 12.02 6.88 -3.62
CA PRO A 3 13.04 5.89 -3.96
C PRO A 3 12.51 4.45 -4.03
N VAL A 4 11.51 4.14 -3.20
CA VAL A 4 10.86 2.83 -3.13
C VAL A 4 10.09 2.52 -4.42
N ILE A 5 9.34 3.49 -4.94
CA ILE A 5 8.57 3.30 -6.18
C ILE A 5 9.53 3.04 -7.36
N ASP A 6 10.66 3.75 -7.40
CA ASP A 6 11.65 3.64 -8.48
C ASP A 6 12.23 2.23 -8.60
N TYR A 7 12.83 1.68 -7.52
CA TYR A 7 13.46 0.37 -7.60
C TYR A 7 12.43 -0.77 -7.71
N LEU A 8 11.24 -0.63 -7.12
CA LEU A 8 10.18 -1.62 -7.29
C LEU A 8 9.69 -1.66 -8.74
N GLY A 9 9.64 -0.51 -9.41
CA GLY A 9 9.30 -0.43 -10.83
C GLY A 9 10.31 -1.16 -11.71
N ILE A 10 11.59 -1.13 -11.34
CA ILE A 10 12.63 -1.92 -12.02
C ILE A 10 12.45 -3.41 -11.72
N TYR A 11 12.37 -3.79 -10.44
CA TYR A 11 12.29 -5.19 -10.02
C TYR A 11 11.08 -5.91 -10.64
N GLY A 12 9.92 -5.27 -10.64
CA GLY A 12 8.70 -5.86 -11.18
C GLY A 12 8.73 -6.05 -12.70
N ASN A 13 9.64 -5.40 -13.42
CA ASN A 13 9.78 -5.47 -14.88
C ASN A 13 11.01 -6.28 -15.34
N LEU A 14 11.74 -6.92 -14.43
CA LEU A 14 12.83 -7.83 -14.80
C LEU A 14 12.27 -9.03 -15.58
N VAL A 15 12.81 -9.25 -16.78
CA VAL A 15 12.40 -10.35 -17.68
C VAL A 15 13.32 -11.56 -17.59
N ASP A 16 14.61 -11.35 -17.33
CA ASP A 16 15.64 -12.40 -17.23
C ASP A 16 16.14 -12.51 -15.79
N VAL A 17 15.31 -13.09 -14.92
CA VAL A 17 15.65 -13.29 -13.51
C VAL A 17 16.67 -14.41 -13.30
N GLU A 18 16.96 -15.21 -14.33
CA GLU A 18 17.94 -16.30 -14.32
C GLU A 18 19.33 -15.81 -14.74
N ARG A 19 19.44 -14.54 -15.17
CA ARG A 19 20.71 -13.89 -15.48
C ARG A 19 21.69 -14.03 -14.32
N SER A 20 22.90 -14.46 -14.64
CA SER A 20 24.00 -14.57 -13.67
C SER A 20 24.27 -13.24 -12.97
N TRP A 21 24.44 -13.31 -11.65
CA TRP A 21 24.72 -12.21 -10.75
C TRP A 21 25.72 -12.67 -9.68
N PRO A 22 26.94 -12.09 -9.62
CA PRO A 22 27.92 -12.49 -8.63
C PRO A 22 27.56 -11.96 -7.24
N TRP A 23 27.51 -12.85 -6.25
CA TRP A 23 27.24 -12.48 -4.85
C TRP A 23 28.22 -13.16 -3.90
N ARG A 24 28.96 -12.35 -3.14
CA ARG A 24 29.94 -12.81 -2.13
C ARG A 24 30.93 -13.85 -2.67
N GLY A 25 31.41 -13.65 -3.89
CA GLY A 25 32.36 -14.54 -4.55
C GLY A 25 31.76 -15.86 -5.07
N GLN A 26 30.44 -15.99 -5.07
CA GLN A 26 29.72 -17.10 -5.69
C GLN A 26 28.84 -16.59 -6.83
N GLU A 27 28.65 -17.43 -7.84
CA GLU A 27 27.66 -17.18 -8.88
C GLU A 27 26.26 -17.47 -8.35
N ARG A 28 25.35 -16.52 -8.59
CA ARG A 28 23.92 -16.58 -8.27
C ARG A 28 23.13 -16.05 -9.47
N ASP A 29 21.82 -16.01 -9.38
CA ASP A 29 20.97 -15.34 -10.36
C ASP A 29 20.31 -14.07 -9.78
N VAL A 30 19.73 -13.25 -10.65
CA VAL A 30 19.00 -12.04 -10.25
C VAL A 30 17.80 -12.38 -9.36
N ARG A 31 17.17 -13.54 -9.56
CA ARG A 31 16.10 -14.08 -8.69
C ARG A 31 16.59 -14.23 -7.24
N ASP A 32 17.74 -14.86 -7.01
CA ASP A 32 18.38 -14.97 -5.71
C ASP A 32 18.65 -13.58 -5.11
N GLY A 33 19.06 -12.62 -5.96
CA GLY A 33 19.20 -11.21 -5.61
C GLY A 33 17.92 -10.56 -5.09
N LEU A 34 16.78 -10.77 -5.76
CA LEU A 34 15.47 -10.31 -5.28
C LEU A 34 15.11 -10.93 -3.93
N TYR A 35 15.40 -12.22 -3.72
CA TYR A 35 15.21 -12.85 -2.41
C TYR A 35 16.14 -12.27 -1.34
N ARG A 36 17.36 -11.82 -1.67
CA ARG A 36 18.21 -11.07 -0.71
C ARG A 36 17.61 -9.71 -0.34
N CYS A 37 16.93 -9.03 -1.27
CA CYS A 37 16.16 -7.82 -0.95
C CYS A 37 15.01 -8.16 -0.01
N LEU A 38 14.24 -9.20 -0.32
CA LEU A 38 13.13 -9.69 0.50
C LEU A 38 13.57 -9.98 1.94
N GLU A 39 14.63 -10.74 2.12
CA GLU A 39 15.16 -11.10 3.44
C GLU A 39 15.66 -9.88 4.23
N SER A 40 16.14 -8.83 3.56
CA SER A 40 16.54 -7.59 4.21
C SER A 40 15.33 -6.86 4.79
N GLU A 41 14.22 -6.76 4.05
CA GLU A 41 12.96 -6.21 4.56
C GLU A 41 12.36 -7.13 5.65
N GLN A 42 12.51 -8.46 5.56
CA GLN A 42 12.09 -9.39 6.62
C GLN A 42 12.86 -9.13 7.92
N ALA A 43 14.18 -8.98 7.83
CA ALA A 43 15.02 -8.71 8.98
C ALA A 43 14.63 -7.37 9.65
N ALA A 44 14.37 -6.33 8.84
CA ALA A 44 13.88 -5.05 9.36
C ALA A 44 12.52 -5.21 10.05
N ALA A 45 11.54 -5.85 9.38
CA ALA A 45 10.21 -6.09 9.94
C ALA A 45 10.22 -6.88 11.26
N ALA A 46 11.13 -7.86 11.40
CA ALA A 46 11.25 -8.65 12.61
C ALA A 46 11.67 -7.85 13.86
N THR A 47 12.27 -6.66 13.67
CA THR A 47 12.74 -5.81 14.78
C THR A 47 11.70 -4.78 15.24
N VAL A 48 10.63 -4.58 14.46
CA VAL A 48 9.64 -3.54 14.73
C VAL A 48 8.91 -3.79 16.04
N ARG A 49 8.75 -2.72 16.81
CA ARG A 49 7.83 -2.68 17.94
C ARG A 49 6.80 -1.59 17.71
N TYR A 50 5.54 -1.98 17.69
CA TYR A 50 4.42 -1.05 17.55
C TYR A 50 4.01 -0.52 18.92
N PRO A 51 3.85 0.81 19.07
CA PRO A 51 3.61 1.44 20.37
C PRO A 51 2.22 1.15 20.97
N SER A 52 1.24 0.75 20.14
CA SER A 52 -0.17 0.63 20.55
C SER A 52 -0.91 -0.43 19.72
N GLU A 53 -2.15 -0.74 20.11
CA GLU A 53 -3.05 -1.57 19.28
C GLU A 53 -3.41 -0.91 17.93
N PRO A 54 -3.82 0.37 17.87
CA PRO A 54 -4.07 1.06 16.61
C PRO A 54 -2.86 1.04 15.67
N ALA A 55 -1.64 1.28 16.19
CA ALA A 55 -0.42 1.24 15.40
C ALA A 55 -0.19 -0.14 14.74
N ARG A 56 -0.49 -1.24 15.45
CA ARG A 56 -0.42 -2.60 14.88
C ARG A 56 -1.45 -2.80 13.77
N ILE A 57 -2.68 -2.34 13.97
CA ILE A 57 -3.75 -2.45 12.96
C ILE A 57 -3.40 -1.63 11.71
N LEU A 58 -2.90 -0.41 11.90
CA LEU A 58 -2.54 0.50 10.82
C LEU A 58 -1.29 0.03 10.06
N ALA A 59 -0.33 -0.62 10.73
CA ALA A 59 0.79 -1.28 10.05
C ALA A 59 0.35 -2.40 9.10
N LEU A 60 -0.73 -3.14 9.42
CA LEU A 60 -1.31 -4.11 8.48
C LEU A 60 -1.94 -3.42 7.27
N ALA A 61 -2.55 -2.25 7.46
CA ALA A 61 -3.05 -1.45 6.35
C ALA A 61 -1.91 -0.88 5.49
N GLN A 62 -0.81 -0.45 6.11
CA GLN A 62 0.39 -0.01 5.39
C GLN A 62 1.04 -1.16 4.60
N ALA A 63 1.05 -2.38 5.14
CA ALA A 63 1.50 -3.56 4.41
C ALA A 63 0.59 -3.90 3.21
N ALA A 64 -0.73 -3.76 3.37
CA ALA A 64 -1.67 -3.92 2.27
C ALA A 64 -1.46 -2.86 1.16
N PHE A 65 -1.16 -1.61 1.53
CA PHE A 65 -0.70 -0.59 0.59
C PHE A 65 0.64 -0.99 -0.05
N GLY A 66 1.57 -1.56 0.71
CA GLY A 66 2.82 -2.13 0.21
C GLY A 66 2.59 -3.17 -0.89
N ASP A 67 1.60 -4.05 -0.76
CA ASP A 67 1.25 -5.00 -1.83
C ASP A 67 0.72 -4.29 -3.09
N LEU A 68 -0.18 -3.31 -2.93
CA LEU A 68 -0.67 -2.48 -4.04
C LEU A 68 0.48 -1.75 -4.75
N ARG A 69 1.39 -1.13 -3.98
CA ARG A 69 2.59 -0.45 -4.47
C ARG A 69 3.48 -1.40 -5.26
N GLY A 70 3.75 -2.60 -4.75
CA GLY A 70 4.57 -3.59 -5.43
C GLY A 70 3.92 -4.19 -6.67
N LEU A 71 2.57 -4.27 -6.70
CA LEU A 71 1.82 -4.69 -7.88
C LEU A 71 1.96 -3.66 -9.00
N LEU A 72 1.76 -2.37 -8.66
CA LEU A 72 1.60 -1.31 -9.65
C LEU A 72 2.89 -0.60 -10.06
N ALA A 73 3.92 -0.57 -9.21
CA ALA A 73 5.15 0.16 -9.52
C ALA A 73 5.74 -0.25 -10.88
N GLY A 74 6.10 0.73 -11.71
CA GLY A 74 6.65 0.50 -13.04
C GLY A 74 5.67 -0.06 -14.09
N LEU A 75 4.37 -0.13 -13.79
CA LEU A 75 3.39 -0.38 -14.85
C LEU A 75 3.31 0.80 -15.82
N PRO A 76 3.10 0.56 -17.12
CA PRO A 76 2.88 1.64 -18.08
C PRO A 76 1.59 2.41 -17.79
N ASP A 77 1.65 3.74 -17.87
CA ASP A 77 0.53 4.63 -17.55
C ASP A 77 -0.68 4.39 -18.46
N GLU A 78 -0.48 3.94 -19.71
CA GLU A 78 -1.57 3.64 -20.63
C GLU A 78 -2.48 2.51 -20.13
N LEU A 79 -2.02 1.66 -19.21
CA LEU A 79 -2.86 0.62 -18.61
C LEU A 79 -3.92 1.19 -17.67
N LEU A 80 -3.74 2.42 -17.16
CA LEU A 80 -4.64 3.02 -16.17
C LEU A 80 -6.08 3.15 -16.70
N ASP A 81 -6.20 3.51 -17.97
CA ASP A 81 -7.47 3.86 -18.61
C ASP A 81 -7.94 2.82 -19.63
N ARG A 82 -7.17 1.74 -19.86
CA ARG A 82 -7.58 0.66 -20.74
C ARG A 82 -8.77 -0.09 -20.16
N GLU A 83 -9.78 -0.29 -21.00
CA GLU A 83 -10.91 -1.15 -20.68
C GLU A 83 -10.41 -2.60 -20.54
N PRO A 84 -10.65 -3.28 -19.41
CA PRO A 84 -10.23 -4.66 -19.23
C PRO A 84 -11.18 -5.63 -19.94
N LYS A 85 -12.33 -5.94 -19.33
CA LYS A 85 -13.43 -6.68 -19.94
C LYS A 85 -14.74 -5.94 -19.68
N GLY A 86 -15.76 -6.20 -20.51
CA GLY A 86 -17.05 -5.52 -20.41
C GLY A 86 -17.65 -5.59 -19.00
N GLY A 87 -18.04 -4.42 -18.48
CA GLY A 87 -18.65 -4.26 -17.15
C GLY A 87 -17.69 -4.14 -15.97
N GLU A 88 -16.39 -4.34 -16.17
CA GLU A 88 -15.38 -4.17 -15.13
C GLU A 88 -14.75 -2.76 -15.17
N TRP A 89 -14.14 -2.36 -14.06
CA TRP A 89 -13.52 -1.04 -13.95
C TRP A 89 -12.09 -1.03 -14.45
N PRO A 90 -11.67 0.03 -15.19
CA PRO A 90 -10.26 0.28 -15.47
C PRO A 90 -9.50 0.56 -14.17
N LEU A 91 -8.18 0.38 -14.19
CA LEU A 91 -7.34 0.54 -13.00
C LEU A 91 -7.51 1.92 -12.35
N ARG A 92 -7.57 3.00 -13.13
CA ARG A 92 -7.76 4.36 -12.59
C ARG A 92 -9.02 4.46 -11.75
N LYS A 93 -10.12 3.86 -12.20
CA LYS A 93 -11.41 3.89 -11.49
C LYS A 93 -11.35 3.05 -10.20
N VAL A 94 -10.68 1.90 -10.22
CA VAL A 94 -10.45 1.09 -9.01
C VAL A 94 -9.62 1.88 -7.99
N LEU A 95 -8.56 2.56 -8.45
CA LEU A 95 -7.69 3.36 -7.60
C LEU A 95 -8.38 4.61 -7.04
N GLN A 96 -9.20 5.29 -7.84
CA GLN A 96 -10.02 6.41 -7.38
C GLN A 96 -10.95 5.97 -6.26
N HIS A 97 -11.63 4.84 -6.44
CA HIS A 97 -12.54 4.29 -5.44
C HIS A 97 -11.81 3.89 -4.15
N ALA A 98 -10.65 3.24 -4.27
CA ALA A 98 -9.83 2.88 -3.12
C ALA A 98 -9.38 4.11 -2.33
N LEU A 99 -8.96 5.19 -3.02
CA LEU A 99 -8.54 6.44 -2.39
C LEU A 99 -9.72 7.20 -1.74
N LEU A 100 -10.87 7.27 -2.41
CA LEU A 100 -12.08 7.85 -1.82
C LEU A 100 -12.49 7.12 -0.55
N THR A 101 -12.33 5.80 -0.52
CA THR A 101 -12.68 4.99 0.64
C THR A 101 -11.70 5.19 1.80
N GLU A 102 -10.41 5.38 1.52
CA GLU A 102 -9.41 5.83 2.51
C GLU A 102 -9.89 7.12 3.19
N PHE A 103 -10.30 8.14 2.41
CA PHE A 103 -10.83 9.38 2.97
C PHE A 103 -12.11 9.17 3.75
N SER A 104 -13.02 8.35 3.23
CA SER A 104 -14.29 8.07 3.89
C SER A 104 -14.09 7.39 5.23
N PHE A 105 -13.19 6.42 5.33
CA PHE A 105 -12.85 5.77 6.59
C PHE A 105 -12.19 6.75 7.56
N LYS A 106 -11.23 7.55 7.09
CA LYS A 106 -10.57 8.57 7.91
C LYS A 106 -11.58 9.58 8.47
N ALA A 107 -12.44 10.14 7.62
CA ALA A 107 -13.46 11.10 8.02
C ALA A 107 -14.45 10.52 9.03
N ASN A 108 -14.95 9.29 8.80
CA ASN A 108 -15.89 8.67 9.74
C ASN A 108 -15.24 8.31 11.09
N THR A 109 -13.98 7.86 11.09
CA THR A 109 -13.24 7.61 12.34
C THR A 109 -13.05 8.91 13.10
N ARG A 110 -12.60 9.97 12.44
CA ARG A 110 -12.48 11.31 13.03
C ARG A 110 -13.81 11.82 13.56
N TYR A 111 -14.91 11.63 12.82
CA TYR A 111 -16.24 12.02 13.27
C TYR A 111 -16.63 11.28 14.55
N ALA A 112 -16.45 9.95 14.61
CA ALA A 112 -16.75 9.16 15.80
C ALA A 112 -15.95 9.60 17.03
N LEU A 113 -14.69 10.03 16.84
CA LEU A 113 -13.82 10.53 17.91
C LEU A 113 -14.23 11.91 18.44
N ASN A 114 -14.79 12.77 17.59
CA ASN A 114 -15.03 14.19 17.91
C ASN A 114 -16.51 14.54 18.12
N ARG A 115 -17.45 13.67 17.73
CA ARG A 115 -18.88 13.93 17.90
C ARG A 115 -19.26 14.02 19.39
N ARG A 116 -20.22 14.87 19.70
CA ARG A 116 -20.79 14.99 21.05
C ARG A 116 -21.81 13.88 21.29
N ALA A 117 -22.19 13.68 22.55
CA ALA A 117 -23.19 12.67 22.91
C ALA A 117 -24.57 12.90 22.26
N ALA A 118 -24.93 14.16 21.98
CA ALA A 118 -26.19 14.52 21.33
C ALA A 118 -26.15 14.42 19.80
N ASP A 119 -24.96 14.30 19.20
CA ASP A 119 -24.80 14.22 17.75
C ASP A 119 -25.13 12.79 17.27
N PRO A 120 -25.63 12.62 16.02
CA PRO A 120 -25.93 11.30 15.49
C PRO A 120 -24.67 10.42 15.42
N VAL A 121 -24.83 9.10 15.56
CA VAL A 121 -23.71 8.16 15.42
C VAL A 121 -23.21 8.08 13.97
N ARG A 122 -24.14 8.16 13.01
CA ARG A 122 -23.82 8.19 11.58
C ARG A 122 -23.40 9.61 11.18
N MET A 123 -22.24 9.71 10.54
CA MET A 123 -21.77 10.97 9.97
C MET A 123 -22.77 11.52 8.94
N PRO A 124 -23.19 12.79 9.07
CA PRO A 124 -24.06 13.45 8.10
C PRO A 124 -23.48 13.40 6.68
N ALA A 125 -24.35 13.36 5.67
CA ALA A 125 -23.95 13.12 4.29
C ALA A 125 -23.10 14.26 3.73
N GLU A 126 -23.41 15.50 4.12
CA GLU A 126 -22.72 16.73 3.74
C GLU A 126 -21.28 16.84 4.27
N GLN A 127 -20.91 16.01 5.26
CA GLN A 127 -19.54 15.94 5.79
C GLN A 127 -18.71 14.82 5.14
N ARG A 128 -19.31 14.04 4.23
CA ARG A 128 -18.61 12.93 3.58
C ARG A 128 -17.69 13.45 2.48
N PRO A 129 -16.48 12.86 2.36
CA PRO A 129 -15.65 13.07 1.17
C PRO A 129 -16.41 12.72 -0.10
N SER A 130 -16.07 13.43 -1.17
CA SER A 130 -16.61 13.30 -2.51
C SER A 130 -15.56 12.75 -3.47
N GLU A 131 -15.99 12.29 -4.65
CA GLU A 131 -15.06 11.84 -5.70
C GLU A 131 -14.05 12.91 -6.12
N ALA A 132 -14.40 14.20 -5.97
CA ALA A 132 -13.50 15.31 -6.27
C ALA A 132 -12.31 15.39 -5.30
N ASP A 133 -12.43 14.84 -4.09
CA ASP A 133 -11.34 14.78 -3.11
C ASP A 133 -10.31 13.70 -3.50
N ALA A 134 -10.79 12.61 -4.12
CA ALA A 134 -10.03 11.44 -4.57
C ALA A 134 -9.39 11.66 -5.95
N ASP A 135 -8.64 12.74 -6.09
CA ASP A 135 -7.90 13.01 -7.33
C ASP A 135 -6.81 11.94 -7.57
N VAL A 136 -6.98 11.21 -8.67
CA VAL A 136 -6.02 10.23 -9.20
C VAL A 136 -5.51 10.65 -10.58
N SER A 137 -5.38 11.97 -10.80
CA SER A 137 -4.72 12.53 -11.97
C SER A 137 -3.24 12.15 -12.05
N GLY A 138 -2.71 12.10 -13.27
CA GLY A 138 -1.33 11.69 -13.53
C GLY A 138 -1.14 10.18 -13.76
N GLY A 139 0.13 9.77 -13.73
CA GLY A 139 0.57 8.40 -13.95
C GLY A 139 0.58 7.53 -12.69
N VAL A 140 0.94 6.27 -12.84
CA VAL A 140 0.92 5.25 -11.78
C VAL A 140 1.75 5.69 -10.58
N ALA A 141 2.95 6.22 -10.81
CA ALA A 141 3.82 6.68 -9.73
C ALA A 141 3.20 7.81 -8.91
N ALA A 142 2.55 8.79 -9.56
CA ALA A 142 1.90 9.91 -8.88
C ALA A 142 0.72 9.45 -8.01
N ILE A 143 -0.07 8.48 -8.52
CA ILE A 143 -1.18 7.89 -7.75
C ILE A 143 -0.64 7.14 -6.52
N LEU A 144 0.43 6.34 -6.67
CA LEU A 144 1.07 5.64 -5.55
C LEU A 144 1.65 6.60 -4.51
N GLU A 145 2.26 7.72 -4.94
CA GLU A 145 2.72 8.77 -4.03
C GLU A 145 1.56 9.40 -3.26
N ARG A 146 0.43 9.67 -3.93
CA ARG A 146 -0.78 10.18 -3.27
C ARG A 146 -1.28 9.20 -2.21
N PHE A 147 -1.41 7.92 -2.53
CA PHE A 147 -1.77 6.91 -1.51
C PHE A 147 -0.78 6.90 -0.34
N SER A 148 0.53 6.95 -0.62
CA SER A 148 1.55 6.94 0.42
C SER A 148 1.39 8.11 1.40
N MET A 149 1.15 9.32 0.87
CA MET A 149 0.95 10.52 1.70
C MET A 149 -0.32 10.39 2.56
N GLU A 150 -1.41 9.89 1.99
CA GLU A 150 -2.69 9.79 2.69
C GLU A 150 -2.65 8.70 3.76
N ARG A 151 -2.00 7.58 3.47
CA ARG A 151 -1.73 6.52 4.44
C ARG A 151 -0.90 7.03 5.61
N GLU A 152 0.20 7.73 5.35
CA GLU A 152 1.02 8.35 6.39
C GLU A 152 0.21 9.33 7.26
N GLY A 153 -0.63 10.14 6.63
CA GLY A 153 -1.52 11.06 7.34
C GLY A 153 -2.58 10.34 8.18
N THR A 154 -3.12 9.21 7.72
CA THR A 154 -4.07 8.38 8.48
C THR A 154 -3.39 7.70 9.65
N ASP A 155 -2.19 7.14 9.44
CA ASP A 155 -1.41 6.47 10.47
C ASP A 155 -1.07 7.45 11.60
N THR A 156 -0.53 8.62 11.25
CA THR A 156 -0.17 9.68 12.21
C THR A 156 -1.36 10.15 13.05
N GLU A 157 -2.56 10.20 12.46
CA GLU A 157 -3.75 10.68 13.16
C GLU A 157 -4.30 9.66 14.17
N PHE A 158 -4.21 8.36 13.88
CA PHE A 158 -4.91 7.33 14.63
C PHE A 158 -4.02 6.32 15.36
N GLU A 159 -2.69 6.35 15.17
CA GLU A 159 -1.81 5.37 15.81
C GLU A 159 -1.79 5.48 17.34
N ALA A 160 -2.09 6.64 17.90
CA ALA A 160 -2.06 6.89 19.35
C ALA A 160 -3.45 6.86 20.01
N LEU A 161 -4.46 6.27 19.36
CA LEU A 161 -5.79 6.16 19.98
C LEU A 161 -5.77 5.26 21.22
N GLU A 162 -6.44 5.72 22.26
CA GLU A 162 -6.60 5.01 23.53
C GLU A 162 -7.65 3.89 23.42
N ALA A 163 -7.60 2.94 24.36
CA ALA A 163 -8.46 1.75 24.35
C ALA A 163 -9.96 2.10 24.37
N GLU A 164 -10.36 3.15 25.08
CA GLU A 164 -11.75 3.62 25.15
C GLU A 164 -12.20 4.26 23.84
N GLN A 165 -11.29 4.93 23.13
CA GLN A 165 -11.58 5.54 21.83
C GLN A 165 -11.87 4.50 20.76
N LEU A 166 -11.21 3.34 20.84
CA LEU A 166 -11.45 2.20 19.96
C LEU A 166 -12.86 1.61 20.07
N LEU A 167 -13.53 1.81 21.20
CA LEU A 167 -14.90 1.33 21.48
C LEU A 167 -15.99 2.33 21.08
N LEU A 168 -15.62 3.51 20.60
CA LEU A 168 -16.61 4.52 20.23
C LEU A 168 -17.48 4.04 19.05
N PRO A 169 -18.81 4.15 19.14
CA PRO A 169 -19.69 3.62 18.13
C PRO A 169 -19.69 4.48 16.87
N THR A 170 -19.83 3.81 15.73
CA THR A 170 -19.90 4.36 14.38
C THR A 170 -20.67 3.40 13.47
N ILE A 171 -21.04 3.83 12.25
CA ILE A 171 -21.85 3.02 11.33
C ILE A 171 -21.11 2.72 10.03
N TRP A 172 -20.82 1.44 9.76
CA TRP A 172 -20.28 1.02 8.47
C TRP A 172 -21.37 0.37 7.62
N SER A 173 -21.63 0.92 6.42
CA SER A 173 -22.86 0.69 5.66
C SER A 173 -24.08 0.93 6.55
N ASP A 174 -24.73 -0.13 7.03
CA ASP A 174 -25.88 -0.08 7.95
C ASP A 174 -25.67 -0.96 9.19
N TYR A 175 -24.42 -1.35 9.46
CA TYR A 175 -24.04 -2.12 10.62
C TYR A 175 -23.50 -1.20 11.73
N ASP A 176 -24.01 -1.39 12.94
CA ASP A 176 -23.45 -0.81 14.15
C ASP A 176 -22.09 -1.45 14.43
N VAL A 177 -21.04 -0.64 14.42
CA VAL A 177 -19.65 -1.07 14.62
C VAL A 177 -18.91 -0.06 15.51
N ASP A 178 -17.65 -0.32 15.82
CA ASP A 178 -16.80 0.59 16.58
C ASP A 178 -15.63 1.14 15.75
N VAL A 179 -14.86 2.05 16.34
CA VAL A 179 -13.66 2.62 15.73
C VAL A 179 -12.63 1.53 15.42
N ARG A 180 -12.45 0.53 16.29
CA ARG A 180 -11.52 -0.60 16.05
C ARG A 180 -11.86 -1.34 14.76
N PHE A 181 -13.13 -1.65 14.52
CA PHE A 181 -13.59 -2.27 13.29
C PHE A 181 -13.21 -1.41 12.08
N ARG A 182 -13.43 -0.09 12.13
CA ARG A 182 -13.03 0.82 11.04
C ARG A 182 -11.54 0.83 10.78
N LEU A 183 -10.70 0.84 11.81
CA LEU A 183 -9.24 0.79 11.62
C LEU A 183 -8.83 -0.46 10.84
N ASN A 184 -9.46 -1.61 11.11
CA ASN A 184 -9.19 -2.85 10.37
C ASN A 184 -9.69 -2.80 8.91
N ARG A 185 -10.71 -1.98 8.60
CA ARG A 185 -11.24 -1.85 7.23
C ARG A 185 -10.25 -1.24 6.26
N PHE A 186 -9.33 -0.38 6.70
CA PHE A 186 -8.31 0.19 5.82
C PHE A 186 -7.49 -0.89 5.11
N GLY A 187 -6.92 -1.82 5.86
CA GLY A 187 -6.13 -2.91 5.29
C GLY A 187 -6.96 -3.90 4.46
N GLY A 188 -8.12 -4.31 4.98
CA GLY A 188 -9.00 -5.24 4.27
C GLY A 188 -9.50 -4.69 2.93
N HIS A 189 -9.85 -3.41 2.87
CA HIS A 189 -10.32 -2.76 1.65
C HIS A 189 -9.20 -2.55 0.61
N LEU A 190 -7.99 -2.18 1.06
CA LEU A 190 -6.84 -2.12 0.15
C LEU A 190 -6.51 -3.50 -0.42
N ALA A 191 -6.54 -4.56 0.39
CA ALA A 191 -6.32 -5.92 -0.11
C ALA A 191 -7.37 -6.33 -1.16
N GLU A 192 -8.65 -6.03 -0.92
CA GLU A 192 -9.75 -6.27 -1.86
C GLU A 192 -9.49 -5.59 -3.22
N HIS A 193 -9.13 -4.31 -3.23
CA HIS A 193 -8.90 -3.59 -4.49
C HIS A 193 -7.53 -3.86 -5.12
N THR A 194 -6.53 -4.31 -4.36
CA THR A 194 -5.30 -4.88 -4.94
C THR A 194 -5.61 -6.15 -5.73
N ILE A 195 -6.46 -7.04 -5.19
CA ILE A 195 -6.92 -8.23 -5.91
C ILE A 195 -7.74 -7.85 -7.16
N GLN A 196 -8.56 -6.80 -7.07
CA GLN A 196 -9.28 -6.29 -8.25
C GLN A 196 -8.30 -5.77 -9.31
N CYS A 197 -7.29 -4.98 -8.94
CA CYS A 197 -6.23 -4.53 -9.86
C CYS A 197 -5.49 -5.72 -10.51
N GLU A 198 -5.18 -6.76 -9.75
CA GLU A 198 -4.54 -7.97 -10.27
C GLU A 198 -5.40 -8.67 -11.33
N LYS A 199 -6.70 -8.83 -11.07
CA LYS A 199 -7.64 -9.38 -12.06
C LYS A 199 -7.74 -8.50 -13.31
N THR A 200 -7.76 -7.19 -13.13
CA THR A 200 -7.76 -6.23 -14.25
C THR A 200 -6.51 -6.39 -15.12
N LEU A 201 -5.32 -6.56 -14.52
CA LEU A 201 -4.08 -6.80 -15.27
C LEU A 201 -4.11 -8.14 -16.02
N GLN A 202 -4.66 -9.19 -15.42
CA GLN A 202 -4.85 -10.47 -16.09
C GLN A 202 -5.75 -10.33 -17.33
N TRP A 203 -6.86 -9.58 -17.23
CA TRP A 203 -7.75 -9.32 -18.38
C TRP A 203 -7.11 -8.44 -19.46
N LEU A 204 -6.09 -7.66 -19.13
CA LEU A 204 -5.33 -6.83 -20.06
C LEU A 204 -4.13 -7.57 -20.69
N ASP A 205 -4.07 -8.91 -20.59
CA ASP A 205 -2.95 -9.75 -21.05
C ASP A 205 -1.60 -9.33 -20.42
N ARG A 206 -1.65 -8.98 -19.13
CA ARG A 206 -0.50 -8.65 -18.30
C ARG A 206 -0.48 -9.54 -17.04
N PRO A 207 -0.32 -10.87 -17.19
CA PRO A 207 -0.19 -11.75 -16.04
C PRO A 207 1.07 -11.40 -15.22
N LEU A 208 1.04 -11.70 -13.93
CA LEU A 208 2.16 -11.40 -13.04
C LEU A 208 3.34 -12.33 -13.33
N THR A 209 4.53 -11.75 -13.51
CA THR A 209 5.79 -12.48 -13.62
C THR A 209 6.30 -12.90 -12.24
N GLU A 210 7.23 -13.85 -12.19
CA GLU A 210 7.92 -14.21 -10.95
C GLU A 210 8.56 -12.99 -10.27
N ALA A 211 9.26 -12.15 -11.04
CA ALA A 211 9.89 -10.93 -10.55
C ALA A 211 8.88 -9.99 -9.86
N ARG A 212 7.71 -9.81 -10.48
CA ARG A 212 6.61 -9.01 -9.92
C ARG A 212 6.05 -9.62 -8.64
N LEU A 213 5.88 -10.94 -8.58
CA LEU A 213 5.41 -11.63 -7.39
C LEU A 213 6.38 -11.44 -6.21
N ILE A 214 7.70 -11.53 -6.44
CA ILE A 214 8.70 -11.28 -5.39
C ILE A 214 8.71 -9.80 -4.99
N THR A 215 8.62 -8.88 -5.96
CA THR A 215 8.56 -7.42 -5.73
C THR A 215 7.38 -7.01 -4.85
N ARG A 216 6.21 -7.62 -5.05
CA ARG A 216 5.05 -7.48 -4.17
C ARG A 216 5.35 -7.87 -2.73
N ARG A 217 6.03 -9.01 -2.54
CA ARG A 217 6.43 -9.49 -1.19
C ARG A 217 7.44 -8.55 -0.53
N ILE A 218 8.42 -8.03 -1.28
CA ILE A 218 9.38 -7.02 -0.80
C ILE A 218 8.61 -5.78 -0.32
N SER A 219 7.75 -5.23 -1.18
CA SER A 219 7.02 -4.00 -0.88
C SER A 219 6.00 -4.15 0.26
N TYR A 220 5.36 -5.32 0.37
CA TYR A 220 4.48 -5.67 1.49
C TYR A 220 5.24 -5.64 2.83
N LEU A 221 6.40 -6.29 2.88
CA LEU A 221 7.24 -6.28 4.09
C LEU A 221 7.72 -4.87 4.42
N ARG A 222 8.18 -4.12 3.41
CA ARG A 222 8.53 -2.71 3.58
C ARG A 222 7.40 -1.91 4.24
N GLY A 223 6.15 -2.14 3.81
CA GLY A 223 4.97 -1.51 4.42
C GLY A 223 4.75 -1.86 5.90
N LEU A 224 5.15 -3.05 6.36
CA LEU A 224 5.03 -3.41 7.79
C LEU A 224 5.94 -2.58 8.69
N HIS A 225 7.08 -2.09 8.19
CA HIS A 225 8.09 -1.49 9.06
C HIS A 225 8.49 -0.07 8.70
N GLU A 226 8.17 0.43 7.50
CA GLU A 226 8.65 1.74 7.04
C GLU A 226 8.19 2.92 7.90
N ARG A 227 7.09 2.79 8.64
CA ARG A 227 6.61 3.80 9.61
C ARG A 227 7.34 3.78 10.95
N TYR A 228 7.95 2.64 11.30
CA TYR A 228 8.45 2.38 12.66
C TYR A 228 9.94 1.99 12.70
N SER A 229 10.60 1.93 11.55
CA SER A 229 12.03 1.68 11.44
C SER A 229 12.83 2.95 11.63
N ASP A 230 14.06 2.80 12.10
CA ASP A 230 15.02 3.91 12.13
C ASP A 230 15.25 4.46 10.70
N PRO A 231 15.23 5.79 10.49
CA PRO A 231 15.46 6.38 9.18
C PRO A 231 16.78 5.93 8.51
N SER A 232 17.85 5.72 9.28
CA SER A 232 19.13 5.27 8.74
C SER A 232 19.09 3.84 8.21
N LEU A 233 18.25 2.97 8.81
CA LEU A 233 17.99 1.63 8.30
C LEU A 233 17.26 1.70 6.96
N LEU A 234 16.22 2.53 6.86
CA LEU A 234 15.45 2.73 5.62
C LEU A 234 16.33 3.29 4.50
N ASP A 235 17.15 4.31 4.80
CA ASP A 235 18.11 4.88 3.85
C ASP A 235 19.13 3.85 3.37
N GLY A 236 19.56 2.96 4.27
CA GLY A 236 20.45 1.84 3.95
C GLY A 236 19.81 0.86 2.97
N LEU A 237 18.59 0.42 3.26
CA LEU A 237 17.81 -0.47 2.39
C LEU A 237 17.57 0.17 1.01
N ASP A 238 17.16 1.43 0.97
CA ASP A 238 16.85 2.14 -0.28
C ASP A 238 18.11 2.37 -1.14
N ARG A 239 19.26 2.61 -0.50
CA ARG A 239 20.55 2.68 -1.22
C ARG A 239 20.90 1.34 -1.84
N THR A 240 20.91 0.27 -1.06
CA THR A 240 21.23 -1.08 -1.54
C THR A 240 20.27 -1.55 -2.64
N ASN A 241 18.97 -1.32 -2.48
CA ASN A 241 17.98 -1.73 -3.47
C ASN A 241 18.15 -0.95 -4.80
N ARG A 242 18.46 0.36 -4.75
CA ARG A 242 18.76 1.15 -5.96
C ARG A 242 20.05 0.72 -6.65
N GLU A 243 21.09 0.39 -5.90
CA GLU A 243 22.35 -0.12 -6.46
C GLU A 243 22.11 -1.43 -7.22
N ARG A 244 21.38 -2.37 -6.61
CA ARG A 244 20.98 -3.63 -7.26
C ARG A 244 20.11 -3.39 -8.49
N ALA A 245 19.15 -2.49 -8.40
CA ALA A 245 18.29 -2.16 -9.54
C ALA A 245 19.10 -1.66 -10.74
N ARG A 246 20.10 -0.79 -10.50
CA ARG A 246 21.02 -0.33 -11.56
C ARG A 246 21.85 -1.48 -12.12
N GLU A 247 22.41 -2.32 -11.25
CA GLU A 247 23.22 -3.48 -11.65
C GLU A 247 22.45 -4.46 -12.53
N TRP A 248 21.18 -4.74 -12.22
CA TRP A 248 20.36 -5.71 -12.94
C TRP A 248 19.76 -5.17 -14.25
N THR A 249 19.81 -3.85 -14.47
CA THR A 249 19.39 -3.20 -15.72
C THR A 249 20.53 -2.80 -16.64
N ALA A 250 21.77 -2.81 -16.14
CA ALA A 250 22.98 -2.64 -16.95
C ALA A 250 23.29 -3.91 -17.74
#